data_AF-A0AAN6EZV7-F1
#
_entry.id   AF-A0AAN6EZV7-F1
#
_cell.length_a   1.000
_cell.length_b   1.000
_cell.length_c   1.000
_cell.angle_alpha   90.00
_cell.angle_beta   90.00
_cell.angle_gamma   90.00
#
_symmetry.space_group_name_H-M   'P 1'
#
loop_
_entity.id
_entity.type
_entity.pdbx_description
1 polymer ?
#
loop_
_entity_poly.entity_id
_entity_poly.type
_entity_poly.pdbx_seq_one_letter_code
_entity_poly.pdbx_strand_id
1 'polypeptide(L)'
;MSPTYDASKPVFWFITVGKLEDWSLEKFYYEYNDVHAKMTAGVAEHVEALRDYTQLMVDYDSKTGKPVRDVDDNEGWHGLTIHIWSNLQDLHESFADPGYKASAGEHVFCRQDQNGCFAELLAEEVSPEYTPDSSTKIRTIIFHRKGRKDDVRTWLSQRLQQGKQWVQSRPDVLRYRQYIDCTPQTIDHFFAGTQFAGGVWQQFCAVEDFVFTGLEEASSFLNEDREWVNGDDAQKPLIITGRALKVFGTD
;
A
#
# COMPACT_ATOMS: atom_id res chain seq x y z
N MET A 1 -5.93 -1.62 31.27
CA MET A 1 -6.71 -2.41 30.31
C MET A 1 -6.00 -2.29 28.98
N SER A 2 -5.70 -3.40 28.30
CA SER A 2 -5.21 -3.32 26.93
C SER A 2 -6.31 -2.69 26.06
N PRO A 3 -5.98 -1.76 25.16
CA PRO A 3 -6.95 -1.20 24.24
C PRO A 3 -7.55 -2.32 23.37
N THR A 4 -8.84 -2.19 23.07
CA THR A 4 -9.55 -3.05 22.11
C THR A 4 -9.65 -2.29 20.79
N TYR A 5 -9.34 -2.97 19.69
CA TYR A 5 -9.38 -2.42 18.34
C TYR A 5 -10.62 -2.92 17.58
N ASP A 6 -10.93 -2.28 16.45
CA ASP A 6 -12.09 -2.65 15.65
C ASP A 6 -11.92 -4.08 15.09
N ALA A 7 -12.90 -4.94 15.40
CA ALA A 7 -12.96 -6.34 14.99
C ALA A 7 -14.01 -6.62 13.90
N SER A 8 -14.68 -5.58 13.39
CA SER A 8 -15.92 -5.73 12.59
C SER A 8 -15.69 -5.80 11.09
N LYS A 9 -14.53 -5.35 10.58
CA LYS A 9 -14.28 -5.22 9.14
C LYS A 9 -12.86 -5.58 8.74
N PRO A 10 -12.67 -6.08 7.51
CA PRO A 10 -11.35 -6.24 6.91
C PRO A 10 -10.59 -4.92 6.88
N VAL A 11 -9.29 -4.98 7.11
CA VAL A 11 -8.41 -3.82 7.08
C VAL A 11 -7.30 -4.03 6.06
N PHE A 12 -7.05 -2.99 5.27
CA PHE A 12 -5.92 -2.92 4.37
C PHE A 12 -4.79 -2.21 5.09
N TRP A 13 -3.64 -2.86 5.17
CA TRP A 13 -2.44 -2.29 5.75
C TRP A 13 -1.44 -2.00 4.64
N PHE A 14 -1.23 -0.71 4.42
CA PHE A 14 -0.30 -0.19 3.43
C PHE A 14 1.01 0.19 4.12
N ILE A 15 2.13 -0.33 3.63
CA ILE A 15 3.46 -0.15 4.22
C ILE A 15 4.45 0.21 3.11
N THR A 16 5.03 1.40 3.13
CA THR A 16 6.11 1.74 2.20
C THR A 16 7.35 0.94 2.55
N VAL A 17 8.11 0.54 1.54
CA VAL A 17 9.31 -0.27 1.72
C VAL A 17 10.48 0.38 1.03
N GLY A 18 11.64 0.36 1.68
CA GLY A 18 12.86 0.93 1.15
C GLY A 18 14.05 0.03 1.44
N LYS A 19 15.00 -0.04 0.51
CA LYS A 19 16.24 -0.76 0.71
C LYS A 19 17.04 -0.17 1.88
N LEU A 20 17.84 -1.01 2.54
CA LEU A 20 18.87 -0.53 3.44
C LEU A 20 19.93 0.28 2.67
N GLU A 21 20.57 1.23 3.35
CA GLU A 21 21.50 2.17 2.71
C GLU A 21 22.64 1.46 1.98
N ASP A 22 23.20 0.42 2.61
CA ASP A 22 24.31 -0.41 2.13
C ASP A 22 23.89 -1.49 1.11
N TRP A 23 22.60 -1.64 0.83
CA TRP A 23 22.11 -2.66 -0.11
C TRP A 23 22.06 -2.13 -1.55
N SER A 24 22.40 -3.00 -2.50
CA SER A 24 22.06 -2.79 -3.91
C SER A 24 20.55 -2.99 -4.14
N LEU A 25 20.01 -2.43 -5.22
CA LEU A 25 18.62 -2.66 -5.63
C LEU A 25 18.37 -4.14 -5.93
N GLU A 26 19.31 -4.82 -6.57
CA GLU A 26 19.22 -6.25 -6.86
C GLU A 26 19.11 -7.09 -5.59
N LYS A 27 19.98 -6.83 -4.60
CA LYS A 27 19.90 -7.50 -3.30
C LYS A 27 18.57 -7.22 -2.63
N PHE A 28 18.13 -5.95 -2.62
CA PHE A 28 16.85 -5.59 -2.02
C PHE A 28 15.67 -6.31 -2.68
N TYR A 29 15.60 -6.36 -4.00
CA TYR A 29 14.53 -7.07 -4.70
C TYR A 29 14.58 -8.57 -4.45
N TYR A 30 15.75 -9.18 -4.37
CA TYR A 30 15.87 -10.59 -4.01
C TYR A 30 15.37 -10.87 -2.58
N GLU A 31 15.89 -10.13 -1.59
CA GLU A 31 15.54 -10.31 -0.19
C GLU A 31 14.05 -9.99 0.07
N TYR A 32 13.52 -8.96 -0.59
CA TYR A 32 12.13 -8.52 -0.38
C TYR A 32 11.12 -9.34 -1.20
N ASN A 33 11.29 -9.46 -2.51
CA ASN A 33 10.30 -10.11 -3.38
C ASN A 33 10.41 -11.63 -3.43
N ASP A 34 11.56 -12.20 -3.03
CA ASP A 34 11.73 -13.65 -3.03
C ASP A 34 11.73 -14.21 -1.60
N VAL A 35 12.72 -13.83 -0.79
CA VAL A 35 12.90 -14.41 0.56
C VAL A 35 11.74 -14.03 1.48
N HIS A 36 11.49 -12.72 1.65
CA HIS A 36 10.41 -12.24 2.52
C HIS A 36 9.04 -12.68 2.00
N ALA A 37 8.80 -12.64 0.67
CA ALA A 37 7.55 -13.14 0.08
C ALA A 37 7.25 -14.60 0.42
N LYS A 38 8.24 -15.50 0.25
CA LYS A 38 8.10 -16.92 0.60
C LYS A 38 7.87 -17.13 2.09
N MET A 39 8.58 -16.40 2.93
CA MET A 39 8.39 -16.48 4.38
C MET A 39 6.98 -16.06 4.79
N THR A 40 6.48 -14.92 4.28
CA THR A 40 5.13 -14.47 4.58
C THR A 40 4.08 -15.43 4.04
N ALA A 41 4.28 -16.02 2.85
CA ALA A 41 3.38 -17.03 2.30
C ALA A 41 3.29 -18.26 3.22
N GLY A 42 4.42 -18.74 3.74
CA GLY A 42 4.43 -19.84 4.71
C GLY A 42 3.74 -19.50 6.03
N VAL A 43 3.84 -18.25 6.49
CA VAL A 43 3.08 -17.78 7.67
C VAL A 43 1.58 -17.77 7.40
N ALA A 44 1.15 -17.35 6.22
CA ALA A 44 -0.27 -17.26 5.85
C ALA A 44 -0.98 -18.63 5.84
N GLU A 45 -0.25 -19.74 5.66
CA GLU A 45 -0.80 -21.09 5.79
C GLU A 45 -1.31 -21.42 7.20
N HIS A 46 -0.89 -20.65 8.21
CA HIS A 46 -1.21 -20.87 9.62
C HIS A 46 -1.92 -19.68 10.30
N VAL A 47 -2.00 -18.54 9.61
CA VAL A 47 -2.62 -17.31 10.12
C VAL A 47 -3.81 -16.96 9.22
N GLU A 48 -4.97 -17.57 9.48
CA GLU A 48 -6.20 -17.37 8.69
C GLU A 48 -6.64 -15.89 8.64
N ALA A 49 -6.30 -15.12 9.68
CA ALA A 49 -6.60 -13.69 9.73
C ALA A 49 -5.83 -12.87 8.68
N LEU A 50 -4.69 -13.36 8.17
CA LEU A 50 -3.93 -12.74 7.09
C LEU A 50 -4.45 -13.27 5.75
N ARG A 51 -5.33 -12.49 5.11
CA ARG A 51 -6.11 -12.92 3.94
C ARG A 51 -5.38 -12.72 2.62
N ASP A 52 -4.51 -11.72 2.57
CA ASP A 52 -3.88 -11.30 1.32
C ASP A 52 -2.53 -10.64 1.55
N TYR A 53 -1.64 -10.83 0.59
CA TYR A 53 -0.37 -10.13 0.53
C TYR A 53 0.02 -9.82 -0.90
N THR A 54 0.20 -8.52 -1.16
CA THR A 54 0.71 -8.00 -2.43
C THR A 54 1.92 -7.12 -2.18
N GLN A 55 2.96 -7.30 -3.01
CA GLN A 55 4.13 -6.42 -3.05
C GLN A 55 4.10 -5.59 -4.32
N LEU A 56 4.35 -4.29 -4.20
CA LEU A 56 4.41 -3.35 -5.31
C LEU A 56 5.81 -2.77 -5.37
N MET A 57 6.55 -3.03 -6.45
CA MET A 57 7.91 -2.50 -6.59
C MET A 57 7.98 -1.44 -7.66
N VAL A 58 8.60 -0.31 -7.29
CA VAL A 58 8.88 0.77 -8.23
C VAL A 58 9.99 0.32 -9.17
N ASP A 59 9.84 0.61 -10.46
CA ASP A 59 10.91 0.33 -11.42
C ASP A 59 11.99 1.39 -11.29
N TYR A 60 13.22 0.95 -11.00
CA TYR A 60 14.40 1.81 -10.87
C TYR A 60 15.40 1.53 -12.00
N ASP A 61 15.99 2.59 -12.54
CA ASP A 61 17.10 2.48 -13.47
C ASP A 61 18.37 2.08 -12.69
N SER A 62 18.95 0.94 -13.04
CA SER A 62 20.08 0.34 -12.34
C SER A 62 21.39 1.13 -12.47
N LYS A 63 21.50 2.04 -13.44
CA LYS A 63 22.69 2.89 -13.64
C LYS A 63 22.61 4.17 -12.82
N THR A 64 21.41 4.75 -12.72
CA THR A 64 21.20 6.03 -12.05
C THR A 64 20.72 5.88 -10.61
N GLY A 65 20.16 4.71 -10.25
CA GLY A 65 19.56 4.47 -8.94
C GLY A 65 18.31 5.31 -8.70
N LYS A 66 17.67 5.82 -9.76
CA LYS A 66 16.45 6.62 -9.70
C LYS A 66 15.25 5.84 -10.25
N PRO A 67 14.02 6.20 -9.86
CA PRO A 67 12.83 5.69 -10.55
C PRO A 67 12.96 5.92 -12.06
N VAL A 68 12.50 4.96 -12.86
CA VAL A 68 12.51 5.06 -14.34
C VAL A 68 11.64 6.22 -14.83
N ARG A 69 10.76 6.76 -13.98
CA ARG A 69 9.84 7.85 -14.32
C ARG A 69 9.88 8.95 -13.27
N ASP A 70 9.84 10.18 -13.73
CA ASP A 70 9.79 11.39 -12.88
C ASP A 70 8.36 11.76 -12.41
N VAL A 71 7.37 10.90 -12.67
CA VAL A 71 5.96 11.14 -12.26
C VAL A 71 5.64 10.65 -10.85
N ASP A 72 6.48 9.77 -10.31
CA ASP A 72 6.29 9.19 -8.99
C ASP A 72 6.87 10.17 -7.94
N ASP A 73 6.00 10.77 -7.10
CA ASP A 73 6.43 11.47 -5.88
C ASP A 73 6.60 10.45 -4.76
N ASN A 74 7.53 9.51 -4.95
CA ASN A 74 7.70 8.33 -4.10
C ASN A 74 8.55 8.60 -2.85
N GLU A 75 9.02 9.83 -2.65
CA GLU A 75 9.83 10.27 -1.50
C GLU A 75 11.03 9.36 -1.18
N GLY A 76 11.60 8.68 -2.19
CA GLY A 76 12.73 7.75 -2.01
C GLY A 76 12.34 6.35 -1.53
N TRP A 77 11.04 6.03 -1.48
CA TRP A 77 10.55 4.67 -1.27
C TRP A 77 10.77 3.83 -2.53
N HIS A 78 11.04 2.54 -2.33
CA HIS A 78 11.36 1.61 -3.41
C HIS A 78 10.17 0.70 -3.77
N GLY A 79 9.11 0.75 -2.97
CA GLY A 79 7.91 -0.03 -3.17
C GLY A 79 6.91 0.17 -2.05
N LEU A 80 5.91 -0.70 -2.05
CA LEU A 80 4.84 -0.77 -1.08
C LEU A 80 4.42 -2.21 -0.85
N THR A 81 4.09 -2.55 0.38
CA THR A 81 3.40 -3.78 0.74
C THR A 81 1.96 -3.47 1.10
N ILE A 82 1.06 -4.34 0.65
CA ILE A 82 -0.36 -4.31 0.98
C ILE A 82 -0.69 -5.65 1.63
N HIS A 83 -1.02 -5.62 2.92
CA HIS A 83 -1.62 -6.77 3.60
C HIS A 83 -3.12 -6.54 3.76
N ILE A 84 -3.91 -7.59 3.61
CA ILE A 84 -5.33 -7.57 4.00
C ILE A 84 -5.50 -8.48 5.19
N TRP A 85 -5.98 -7.91 6.29
CA TRP A 85 -6.28 -8.63 7.51
C TRP A 85 -7.79 -8.70 7.74
N SER A 86 -8.23 -9.72 8.46
CA SER A 86 -9.62 -9.91 8.86
C SER A 86 -10.21 -8.71 9.59
N ASN A 87 -9.41 -8.08 10.46
CA ASN A 87 -9.69 -6.82 11.15
C ASN A 87 -8.44 -6.35 11.92
N LEU A 88 -8.52 -5.17 12.57
CA LEU A 88 -7.41 -4.60 13.32
C LEU A 88 -7.11 -5.35 14.62
N GLN A 89 -8.12 -5.94 15.27
CA GLN A 89 -7.92 -6.72 16.49
C GLN A 89 -7.11 -7.98 16.22
N ASP A 90 -7.46 -8.76 15.20
CA ASP A 90 -6.75 -9.98 14.82
C ASP A 90 -5.29 -9.67 14.42
N LEU A 91 -5.06 -8.56 13.70
CA LEU A 91 -3.71 -8.09 13.41
C LEU A 91 -2.94 -7.76 14.69
N HIS A 92 -3.52 -6.98 15.61
CA HIS A 92 -2.85 -6.63 16.85
C HIS A 92 -2.50 -7.88 17.69
N GLU A 93 -3.44 -8.81 17.80
CA GLU A 93 -3.24 -10.07 18.52
C GLU A 93 -2.15 -10.94 17.87
N SER A 94 -2.03 -10.90 16.54
CA SER A 94 -0.97 -11.63 15.82
C SER A 94 0.44 -11.20 16.26
N PHE A 95 0.66 -9.95 16.67
CA PHE A 95 1.96 -9.52 17.20
C PHE A 95 2.30 -10.12 18.56
N ALA A 96 1.28 -10.60 19.29
CA ALA A 96 1.49 -11.28 20.55
C ALA A 96 1.90 -12.75 20.36
N ASP A 97 1.70 -13.32 19.17
CA ASP A 97 1.99 -14.71 18.85
C ASP A 97 3.47 -15.06 19.10
N PRO A 98 3.78 -16.18 19.78
CA PRO A 98 5.17 -16.59 20.02
C PRO A 98 5.98 -16.84 18.75
N GLY A 99 5.36 -17.35 17.68
CA GLY A 99 6.01 -17.58 16.40
C GLY A 99 6.36 -16.28 15.70
N TYR A 100 5.45 -15.29 15.73
CA TYR A 100 5.77 -13.94 15.30
C TYR A 100 6.95 -13.38 16.12
N LYS A 101 6.86 -13.39 17.46
CA LYS A 101 7.93 -12.85 18.32
C LYS A 101 9.28 -13.54 18.15
N ALA A 102 9.28 -14.84 17.86
CA ALA A 102 10.50 -15.59 17.63
C ALA A 102 11.22 -15.15 16.35
N SER A 103 10.48 -14.74 15.32
CA SER A 103 11.06 -14.35 14.01
C SER A 103 11.12 -12.84 13.78
N ALA A 104 10.33 -12.05 14.52
CA ALA A 104 10.25 -10.61 14.39
C ALA A 104 11.60 -9.95 14.69
N GLY A 105 12.17 -9.29 13.68
CA GLY A 105 13.46 -8.60 13.79
C GLY A 105 14.69 -9.49 13.62
N GLU A 106 14.54 -10.82 13.51
CA GLU A 106 15.68 -11.71 13.19
C GLU A 106 16.16 -11.51 11.74
N HIS A 107 15.25 -11.12 10.84
CA HIS A 107 15.54 -10.83 9.45
C HIS A 107 15.02 -9.44 9.07
N VAL A 108 15.97 -8.53 8.77
CA VAL A 108 15.66 -7.16 8.31
C VAL A 108 15.72 -7.13 6.78
N PHE A 109 14.55 -7.05 6.14
CA PHE A 109 14.43 -7.04 4.67
C PHE A 109 14.35 -5.63 4.06
N CYS A 110 14.10 -4.62 4.89
CA CYS A 110 13.93 -3.25 4.46
C CYS A 110 14.19 -2.29 5.63
N ARG A 111 14.22 -0.99 5.34
CA ARG A 111 14.26 0.05 6.37
C ARG A 111 13.05 -0.07 7.31
N GLN A 112 13.25 0.33 8.57
CA GLN A 112 12.23 0.27 9.63
C GLN A 112 11.56 1.63 9.91
N ASP A 113 12.00 2.70 9.25
CA ASP A 113 11.39 4.05 9.32
C ASP A 113 10.24 4.22 8.32
N GLN A 114 9.46 3.16 8.12
CA GLN A 114 8.45 3.01 7.08
C GLN A 114 7.30 4.02 7.25
N ASN A 115 6.67 4.38 6.15
CA ASN A 115 5.45 5.15 6.13
C ASN A 115 4.26 4.24 5.79
N GLY A 116 3.07 4.59 6.25
CA GLY A 116 1.89 3.80 5.88
C GLY A 116 0.63 4.23 6.58
N CYS A 117 -0.41 3.41 6.44
CA CYS A 117 -1.65 3.55 7.18
C CYS A 117 -2.44 2.23 7.16
N PHE A 118 -3.39 2.14 8.08
CA PHE A 118 -4.51 1.22 7.97
C PHE A 118 -5.68 1.92 7.29
N ALA A 119 -6.37 1.21 6.40
CA ALA A 119 -7.52 1.77 5.71
C ALA A 119 -8.63 0.73 5.48
N GLU A 120 -9.86 1.22 5.44
CA GLU A 120 -11.05 0.45 5.06
C GLU A 120 -11.39 0.73 3.59
N LEU A 121 -11.74 -0.31 2.83
CA LEU A 121 -12.28 -0.16 1.48
C LEU A 121 -13.63 0.54 1.55
N LEU A 122 -13.76 1.68 0.87
CA LEU A 122 -15.02 2.42 0.75
C LEU A 122 -15.77 2.12 -0.53
N ALA A 123 -15.04 2.03 -1.64
CA ALA A 123 -15.62 1.85 -2.96
C ALA A 123 -14.63 1.21 -3.93
N GLU A 124 -15.17 0.55 -4.94
CA GLU A 124 -14.43 -0.09 -6.01
C GLU A 124 -15.22 0.06 -7.32
N GLU A 125 -14.49 0.39 -8.39
CA GLU A 125 -14.99 0.42 -9.76
C GLU A 125 -14.05 -0.42 -10.63
N VAL A 126 -14.61 -1.30 -11.46
CA VAL A 126 -13.86 -2.29 -12.24
C VAL A 126 -14.27 -2.20 -13.70
N SER A 127 -13.30 -2.11 -14.59
CA SER A 127 -13.52 -2.13 -16.04
C SER A 127 -13.96 -3.54 -16.46
N PRO A 128 -14.86 -3.69 -17.45
CA PRO A 128 -15.21 -5.01 -18.01
C PRO A 128 -14.01 -5.79 -18.55
N GLU A 129 -12.93 -5.10 -18.93
CA GLU A 129 -11.68 -5.71 -19.43
C GLU A 129 -10.76 -6.20 -18.30
N TYR A 130 -11.08 -5.87 -17.05
CA TYR A 130 -10.30 -6.33 -15.91
C TYR A 130 -10.54 -7.82 -15.68
N THR A 131 -9.47 -8.60 -15.82
CA THR A 131 -9.46 -10.01 -15.45
C THR A 131 -8.68 -10.16 -14.15
N PRO A 132 -9.32 -10.64 -13.07
CA PRO A 132 -8.62 -11.08 -11.87
C PRO A 132 -7.76 -12.28 -12.25
N ASP A 133 -6.45 -12.10 -12.30
CA ASP A 133 -5.51 -13.17 -12.58
C ASP A 133 -4.30 -13.05 -11.66
N SER A 134 -3.47 -14.08 -11.65
CA SER A 134 -2.21 -14.09 -10.90
C SER A 134 -1.09 -13.31 -11.60
N SER A 135 -1.38 -12.56 -12.68
CA SER A 135 -0.35 -11.84 -13.41
C SER A 135 0.06 -10.57 -12.68
N THR A 136 1.33 -10.19 -12.83
CA THR A 136 1.81 -8.90 -12.35
C THR A 136 1.12 -7.76 -13.09
N LYS A 137 0.25 -7.03 -12.40
CA LYS A 137 -0.39 -5.80 -12.91
C LYS A 137 0.42 -4.56 -12.53
N ILE A 138 0.26 -3.48 -13.29
CA ILE A 138 0.80 -2.17 -12.89
C ILE A 138 -0.22 -1.51 -11.97
N ARG A 139 0.25 -1.08 -10.79
CA ARG A 139 -0.59 -0.36 -9.82
C ARG A 139 0.01 0.99 -9.47
N THR A 140 -0.86 1.98 -9.29
CA THR A 140 -0.51 3.28 -8.69
C THR A 140 -1.29 3.43 -7.41
N ILE A 141 -0.58 3.61 -6.31
CA ILE A 141 -1.14 3.86 -4.98
C ILE A 141 -0.86 5.32 -4.61
N ILE A 142 -1.93 6.05 -4.30
CA ILE A 142 -1.90 7.47 -3.97
C ILE A 142 -2.32 7.64 -2.53
N PHE A 143 -1.41 8.08 -1.68
CA PHE A 143 -1.66 8.38 -0.27
C PHE A 143 -1.94 9.86 -0.08
N HIS A 144 -3.14 10.18 0.38
CA HIS A 144 -3.57 11.55 0.63
C HIS A 144 -3.30 11.94 2.06
N ARG A 145 -2.61 13.07 2.27
CA ARG A 145 -2.14 13.51 3.59
C ARG A 145 -3.23 14.20 4.40
N LYS A 146 -3.13 14.10 5.72
CA LYS A 146 -3.97 14.90 6.64
C LYS A 146 -3.63 16.39 6.49
N GLY A 147 -4.62 17.24 6.74
CA GLY A 147 -4.46 18.70 6.63
C GLY A 147 -5.48 19.39 5.73
N ARG A 148 -6.38 18.63 5.10
CA ARG A 148 -7.55 19.17 4.39
C ARG A 148 -8.47 19.91 5.35
N LYS A 149 -9.07 21.01 4.88
CA LYS A 149 -10.10 21.77 5.63
C LYS A 149 -11.50 21.18 5.49
N ASP A 150 -11.75 20.49 4.38
CA ASP A 150 -13.05 19.90 4.06
C ASP A 150 -13.21 18.52 4.70
N ASP A 151 -14.47 18.08 4.86
CA ASP A 151 -14.79 16.73 5.29
C ASP A 151 -14.27 15.68 4.29
N VAL A 152 -13.43 14.77 4.79
CA VAL A 152 -12.77 13.73 3.99
C VAL A 152 -13.80 12.85 3.27
N ARG A 153 -14.94 12.52 3.90
CA ARG A 153 -15.95 11.66 3.25
C ARG A 153 -16.65 12.34 2.09
N THR A 154 -17.00 13.62 2.26
CA THR A 154 -17.58 14.43 1.18
C THR A 154 -16.61 14.57 0.00
N TRP A 155 -15.34 14.84 0.28
CA TRP A 155 -14.29 14.92 -0.73
C TRP A 155 -14.06 13.58 -1.45
N LEU A 156 -13.98 12.46 -0.71
CA LEU A 156 -13.87 11.12 -1.29
C LEU A 156 -15.07 10.77 -2.18
N SER A 157 -16.27 11.22 -1.83
CA SER A 157 -17.45 11.02 -2.67
C SER A 157 -17.31 11.68 -4.06
N GLN A 158 -16.67 12.86 -4.14
CA GLN A 158 -16.39 13.52 -5.42
C GLN A 158 -15.34 12.75 -6.21
N ARG A 159 -14.28 12.29 -5.54
CA ARG A 159 -13.23 11.48 -6.17
C ARG A 159 -13.75 10.15 -6.69
N LEU A 160 -14.70 9.53 -6.00
CA LEU A 160 -15.34 8.30 -6.47
C LEU A 160 -16.08 8.52 -7.80
N GLN A 161 -16.79 9.64 -7.95
CA GLN A 161 -17.45 9.95 -9.23
C GLN A 161 -16.44 10.12 -10.35
N GLN A 162 -15.30 10.75 -10.08
CA GLN A 162 -14.22 10.87 -11.07
C GLN A 162 -13.57 9.51 -11.37
N GLY A 163 -13.28 8.71 -10.34
CA GLY A 163 -12.76 7.34 -10.46
C GLY A 163 -13.62 6.46 -11.35
N LYS A 164 -14.93 6.53 -11.15
CA LYS A 164 -15.91 5.85 -11.99
C LYS A 164 -15.86 6.34 -13.44
N GLN A 165 -15.78 7.64 -13.67
CA GLN A 165 -15.66 8.19 -15.01
C GLN A 165 -14.38 7.72 -15.70
N TRP A 166 -13.25 7.70 -15.00
CA TRP A 166 -11.99 7.19 -15.56
C TRP A 166 -12.12 5.72 -15.95
N VAL A 167 -12.57 4.84 -15.04
CA VAL A 167 -12.74 3.40 -15.36
C VAL A 167 -13.67 3.18 -16.57
N GLN A 168 -14.69 4.03 -16.76
CA GLN A 168 -15.63 3.91 -17.87
C GLN A 168 -15.12 4.50 -19.19
N SER A 169 -14.28 5.52 -19.15
CA SER A 169 -13.86 6.29 -20.34
C SER A 169 -12.43 6.02 -20.78
N ARG A 170 -11.59 5.48 -19.88
CA ARG A 170 -10.17 5.20 -20.11
C ARG A 170 -9.95 3.69 -20.23
N PRO A 171 -9.69 3.15 -21.44
CA PRO A 171 -9.46 1.71 -21.62
C PRO A 171 -8.18 1.22 -20.90
N ASP A 172 -7.28 2.13 -20.58
CA ASP A 172 -6.03 1.90 -19.88
C ASP A 172 -6.18 1.81 -18.35
N VAL A 173 -7.32 2.25 -17.78
CA VAL A 173 -7.63 2.15 -16.35
C VAL A 173 -8.54 0.95 -16.12
N LEU A 174 -7.98 -0.12 -15.54
CA LEU A 174 -8.68 -1.38 -15.37
C LEU A 174 -9.48 -1.46 -14.05
N ARG A 175 -8.99 -0.82 -13.00
CA ARG A 175 -9.65 -0.81 -11.69
C ARG A 175 -9.31 0.47 -10.93
N TYR A 176 -10.28 0.95 -10.16
CA TYR A 176 -10.12 2.01 -9.18
C TYR A 176 -10.69 1.56 -7.83
N ARG A 177 -9.90 1.66 -6.77
CA ARG A 177 -10.34 1.45 -5.39
C ARG A 177 -10.07 2.69 -4.56
N GLN A 178 -10.99 2.96 -3.65
CA GLN A 178 -10.90 4.08 -2.72
C GLN A 178 -10.99 3.56 -1.29
N TYR A 179 -10.08 4.07 -0.45
CA TYR A 179 -9.96 3.68 0.96
C TYR A 179 -9.98 4.91 1.88
N ILE A 180 -10.51 4.73 3.08
CA ILE A 180 -10.46 5.74 4.15
C ILE A 180 -9.55 5.29 5.29
N ASP A 181 -8.74 6.21 5.81
CA ASP A 181 -7.88 5.96 6.98
C ASP A 181 -8.71 5.47 8.17
N CYS A 182 -8.28 4.34 8.74
CA CYS A 182 -8.78 3.82 10.01
C CYS A 182 -7.63 3.56 11.00
N THR A 183 -6.47 4.17 10.78
CA THR A 183 -5.29 4.01 11.66
C THR A 183 -5.63 4.38 13.10
N PRO A 184 -5.40 3.48 14.08
CA PRO A 184 -5.70 3.76 15.48
C PRO A 184 -4.96 4.99 15.99
N GLN A 185 -5.63 5.80 16.82
CA GLN A 185 -4.98 6.92 17.51
C GLN A 185 -3.90 6.45 18.50
N THR A 186 -4.03 5.22 19.00
CA THR A 186 -3.09 4.55 19.91
C THR A 186 -2.03 3.73 19.17
N ILE A 187 -1.53 4.24 18.03
CA ILE A 187 -0.63 3.48 17.15
C ILE A 187 0.67 3.03 17.83
N ASP A 188 1.22 3.86 18.72
CA ASP A 188 2.43 3.53 19.49
C ASP A 188 2.20 2.31 20.38
N HIS A 189 0.98 2.15 20.91
CA HIS A 189 0.61 0.94 21.65
C HIS A 189 0.37 -0.23 20.71
N PHE A 190 -0.28 0.01 19.58
CA PHE A 190 -0.60 -1.03 18.60
C PHE A 190 0.65 -1.76 18.12
N PHE A 191 1.73 -1.03 17.86
CA PHE A 191 3.02 -1.55 17.39
C PHE A 191 4.08 -1.72 18.48
N ALA A 192 3.73 -1.58 19.76
CA ALA A 192 4.68 -1.68 20.85
C ALA A 192 5.47 -3.01 20.81
N GLY A 193 6.80 -2.93 20.78
CA GLY A 193 7.67 -4.10 20.74
C GLY A 193 7.75 -4.79 19.36
N THR A 194 7.22 -4.18 18.31
CA THR A 194 7.33 -4.67 16.93
C THR A 194 8.35 -3.83 16.14
N GLN A 195 8.81 -4.35 15.01
CA GLN A 195 9.66 -3.61 14.07
C GLN A 195 8.98 -2.39 13.43
N PHE A 196 7.65 -2.29 13.53
CA PHE A 196 6.84 -1.21 12.97
C PHE A 196 6.76 0.02 13.88
N ALA A 197 7.27 -0.06 15.10
CA ALA A 197 7.27 1.04 16.07
C ALA A 197 8.09 2.27 15.61
N GLY A 198 9.03 2.08 14.67
CA GLY A 198 9.84 3.16 14.09
C GLY A 198 9.17 3.91 12.94
N GLY A 199 8.01 3.45 12.46
CA GLY A 199 7.33 3.99 11.29
C GLY A 199 6.39 5.17 11.57
N VAL A 200 5.97 5.85 10.50
CA VAL A 200 5.03 6.97 10.51
C VAL A 200 3.70 6.54 9.87
N TRP A 201 2.69 6.37 10.72
CA TRP A 201 1.44 5.70 10.33
C TRP A 201 0.21 6.61 10.26
N GLN A 202 0.24 7.76 10.95
CA GLN A 202 -0.94 8.60 11.15
C GLN A 202 -1.00 9.82 10.22
N GLN A 203 -0.16 9.90 9.20
CA GLN A 203 -0.03 11.07 8.32
C GLN A 203 -1.06 11.13 7.18
N PHE A 204 -1.76 10.03 6.88
CA PHE A 204 -2.66 9.93 5.74
C PHE A 204 -4.13 9.88 6.15
N CYS A 205 -5.03 10.42 5.32
CA CYS A 205 -6.47 10.40 5.55
C CYS A 205 -7.24 9.46 4.60
N ALA A 206 -6.65 9.12 3.46
CA ALA A 206 -7.23 8.26 2.45
C ALA A 206 -6.15 7.66 1.55
N VAL A 207 -6.50 6.57 0.87
CA VAL A 207 -5.68 5.95 -0.15
C VAL A 207 -6.54 5.70 -1.38
N GLU A 208 -5.96 5.88 -2.56
CA GLU A 208 -6.53 5.44 -3.83
C GLU A 208 -5.59 4.44 -4.50
N ASP A 209 -6.17 3.45 -5.15
CA ASP A 209 -5.44 2.39 -5.85
C ASP A 209 -6.00 2.24 -7.26
N PHE A 210 -5.12 2.40 -8.24
CA PHE A 210 -5.43 2.25 -9.64
C PHE A 210 -4.68 1.06 -10.21
N VAL A 211 -5.35 0.27 -11.04
CA VAL A 211 -4.72 -0.78 -11.85
C VAL A 211 -4.72 -0.35 -13.31
N PHE A 212 -3.58 -0.47 -13.98
CA PHE A 212 -3.39 -0.09 -15.38
C PHE A 212 -2.99 -1.28 -16.25
N THR A 213 -3.21 -1.14 -17.56
CA THR A 213 -2.73 -2.07 -18.58
C THR A 213 -1.20 -2.12 -18.66
N GLY A 214 -0.53 -1.01 -18.33
CA GLY A 214 0.93 -0.90 -18.43
C GLY A 214 1.50 0.34 -17.72
N LEU A 215 2.83 0.41 -17.74
CA LEU A 215 3.61 1.40 -17.01
C LEU A 215 3.56 2.78 -17.68
N GLU A 216 3.49 2.79 -19.02
CA GLU A 216 3.37 4.00 -19.83
C GLU A 216 2.00 4.63 -19.63
N GLU A 217 0.95 3.81 -19.58
CA GLU A 217 -0.41 4.26 -19.35
C GLU A 217 -0.61 4.86 -17.95
N ALA A 218 -0.09 4.18 -16.92
CA ALA A 218 -0.06 4.73 -15.57
C ALA A 218 0.66 6.10 -15.53
N SER A 219 1.75 6.24 -16.30
CA SER A 219 2.47 7.50 -16.40
C SER A 219 1.71 8.58 -17.16
N SER A 220 1.00 8.21 -18.23
CA SER A 220 0.16 9.15 -19.00
C SER A 220 -0.96 9.68 -18.14
N PHE A 221 -1.66 8.78 -17.43
CA PHE A 221 -2.71 9.14 -16.47
C PHE A 221 -2.21 10.14 -15.42
N LEU A 222 -1.09 9.85 -14.75
CA LEU A 222 -0.55 10.73 -13.70
C LEU A 222 -0.13 12.11 -14.22
N ASN A 223 0.27 12.21 -15.49
CA ASN A 223 0.65 13.48 -16.12
C ASN A 223 -0.57 14.29 -16.56
N GLU A 224 -1.54 13.64 -17.21
CA GLU A 224 -2.77 14.26 -17.73
C GLU A 224 -3.66 14.74 -16.60
N ASP A 225 -3.85 13.91 -15.57
CA ASP A 225 -4.75 14.15 -14.44
C ASP A 225 -3.99 14.70 -13.21
N ARG A 226 -2.77 15.23 -13.40
CA ARG A 226 -1.84 15.61 -12.30
C ARG A 226 -2.45 16.57 -11.29
N GLU A 227 -3.19 17.57 -11.76
CA GLU A 227 -3.83 18.57 -10.89
C GLU A 227 -4.89 17.89 -10.00
N TRP A 228 -5.69 16.99 -10.56
CA TRP A 228 -6.69 16.25 -9.81
C TRP A 228 -6.07 15.24 -8.84
N VAL A 229 -5.02 14.55 -9.27
CA VAL A 229 -4.28 13.58 -8.45
C VAL A 229 -3.69 14.26 -7.22
N ASN A 230 -3.02 15.41 -7.41
CA ASN A 230 -2.46 16.16 -6.29
C ASN A 230 -3.54 16.82 -5.42
N GLY A 231 -4.67 17.19 -6.03
CA GLY A 231 -5.75 17.91 -5.36
C GLY A 231 -5.33 19.30 -4.88
N ASP A 232 -6.25 19.98 -4.21
CA ASP A 232 -6.04 21.33 -3.64
C ASP A 232 -5.32 21.32 -2.27
N ASP A 233 -4.64 20.23 -1.93
CA ASP A 233 -4.07 20.08 -0.60
C ASP A 233 -2.79 20.89 -0.40
N ALA A 234 -2.60 21.37 0.83
CA ALA A 234 -1.39 22.09 1.23
C ALA A 234 -0.13 21.20 1.14
N GLN A 235 -0.30 19.88 1.09
CA GLN A 235 0.78 18.91 0.95
C GLN A 235 0.48 17.96 -0.20
N LYS A 236 1.49 17.67 -1.01
CA LYS A 236 1.39 16.71 -2.11
C LYS A 236 1.13 15.29 -1.58
N PRO A 237 0.37 14.47 -2.32
CA PRO A 237 0.23 13.06 -2.00
C PRO A 237 1.55 12.32 -2.17
N LEU A 238 1.72 11.23 -1.44
CA LEU A 238 2.78 10.26 -1.71
C LEU A 238 2.25 9.30 -2.79
N ILE A 239 3.00 9.14 -3.89
CA ILE A 239 2.59 8.31 -5.04
C ILE A 239 3.59 7.19 -5.24
N ILE A 240 3.13 5.94 -5.16
CA ILE A 240 3.91 4.75 -5.44
C ILE A 240 3.30 4.04 -6.64
N THR A 241 4.01 4.03 -7.76
CA THR A 241 3.61 3.26 -8.93
C THR A 241 4.61 2.15 -9.20
N GLY A 242 4.14 0.95 -9.50
CA GLY A 242 5.03 -0.16 -9.71
C GLY A 242 4.37 -1.41 -10.27
N ARG A 243 5.16 -2.47 -10.37
CA ARG A 243 4.67 -3.80 -10.69
C ARG A 243 4.21 -4.49 -9.42
N ALA A 244 2.94 -4.87 -9.38
CA ALA A 244 2.32 -5.58 -8.28
C ALA A 244 2.53 -7.08 -8.43
N LEU A 245 3.25 -7.70 -7.50
CA LEU A 245 3.38 -9.14 -7.34
C LEU A 245 2.39 -9.60 -6.26
N LYS A 246 1.38 -10.38 -6.67
CA LYS A 246 0.49 -11.07 -5.76
C LYS A 246 1.21 -12.27 -5.17
N VAL A 247 1.40 -12.31 -3.86
CA VAL A 247 2.08 -13.42 -3.17
C VAL A 247 1.08 -14.51 -2.81
N PHE A 248 -0.06 -14.13 -2.21
CA PHE A 248 -1.21 -15.01 -1.99
C PHE A 248 -2.49 -14.18 -1.80
N GLY A 249 -3.63 -14.86 -1.74
CA GLY A 249 -4.96 -14.25 -1.63
C GLY A 249 -5.64 -14.08 -2.99
N THR A 250 -6.69 -13.27 -3.03
CA THR A 250 -7.49 -13.02 -4.24
C THR A 250 -7.40 -11.56 -4.61
N ASP A 251 -7.24 -11.25 -5.90
CA ASP A 251 -7.20 -9.85 -6.37
C ASP A 251 -8.57 -9.18 -6.40
#